data_AF-A0A0P9SAK9-F1
#
_entry.id   AF-A0A0P9SAK9-F1
#
_cell.length_a   1.000
_cell.length_b   1.000
_cell.length_c   1.000
_cell.angle_alpha   90.00
_cell.angle_beta   90.00
_cell.angle_gamma   90.00
#
_symmetry.space_group_name_H-M   'P 1'
#
loop_
_entity.id
_entity.type
_entity.pdbx_description
1 polymer ?
#
loop_
_entity_poly.entity_id
_entity_poly.type
_entity_poly.pdbx_seq_one_letter_code
_entity_poly.pdbx_strand_id
1 'polypeptide(L)'
;MEWVFIDGSYAKAHQHSAGAASTQDQAIGKSRAGNTSKIHLAVDAYGLPIAFDVTAGQPNDCSQAASLIAKVPDAEAISADKGYDA
;
A
#
# COMPACT_ATOMS: atom_id res chain seq x y z
N MET A 1 -5.94 -13.30 15.13
CA MET A 1 -5.30 -14.07 14.04
C MET A 1 -3.89 -14.39 14.46
N GLU A 2 -3.32 -15.52 14.04
CA GLU A 2 -1.93 -15.86 14.43
C GLU A 2 -0.94 -14.92 13.72
N TRP A 3 -1.00 -14.88 12.38
CA TRP A 3 -0.09 -14.08 11.55
C TRP A 3 -0.84 -13.18 10.57
N VAL A 4 -0.30 -11.98 10.40
CA VAL A 4 -0.62 -11.07 9.30
C VAL A 4 0.66 -10.71 8.57
N PHE A 5 0.61 -10.70 7.25
CA PHE A 5 1.72 -10.28 6.40
C PHE A 5 1.36 -8.98 5.68
N ILE A 6 2.28 -8.02 5.67
CA ILE A 6 2.11 -6.73 5.01
C ILE A 6 3.22 -6.51 3.98
N ASP A 7 2.84 -6.12 2.77
CA ASP A 7 3.79 -5.71 1.73
C ASP A 7 3.21 -4.62 0.82
N GLY A 8 4.09 -3.89 0.12
CA GLY A 8 3.76 -2.86 -0.86
C GLY A 8 4.10 -3.30 -2.28
N SER A 9 3.14 -3.22 -3.20
CA SER A 9 3.34 -3.56 -4.62
C SER A 9 3.08 -2.35 -5.52
N TYR A 10 3.99 -2.07 -6.45
CA TYR A 10 3.81 -1.03 -7.45
C TYR A 10 2.91 -1.50 -8.60
N ALA A 11 1.91 -0.68 -8.93
CA ALA A 11 1.11 -0.81 -10.13
C ALA A 11 1.42 0.35 -11.08
N LYS A 12 1.84 0.04 -12.31
CA LYS A 12 2.10 1.06 -13.32
C LYS A 12 0.77 1.61 -13.85
N ALA A 13 0.59 2.92 -13.73
CA ALA A 13 -0.53 3.59 -14.36
C ALA A 13 -0.25 3.79 -15.86
N HIS A 14 -1.30 4.03 -16.63
CA HIS A 14 -1.13 4.40 -18.03
C HIS A 14 -0.25 5.66 -18.13
N GLN A 15 0.60 5.75 -19.15
CA GLN A 15 1.58 6.83 -19.29
C GLN A 15 0.96 8.24 -19.34
N HIS A 16 -0.31 8.33 -19.74
CA HIS A 16 -1.10 9.57 -19.75
C HIS A 16 -2.12 9.66 -18.60
N SER A 17 -2.04 8.81 -17.57
CA SER A 17 -2.86 8.90 -16.37
C SER A 17 -2.46 10.13 -15.56
N ALA A 18 -3.09 11.27 -15.85
CA ALA A 18 -2.89 12.53 -15.13
C ALA A 18 -3.89 12.71 -13.96
N GLY A 19 -4.82 11.77 -13.79
CA GLY A 19 -5.92 11.88 -12.83
C GLY A 19 -7.12 12.66 -13.39
N ALA A 20 -8.17 12.77 -12.58
CA ALA A 20 -9.35 13.58 -12.89
C ALA A 20 -9.05 15.07 -12.68
N ALA A 21 -9.80 15.95 -13.35
CA ALA A 21 -9.76 17.40 -13.14
C ALA A 21 -10.46 17.78 -11.81
N SER A 22 -9.89 17.34 -10.69
CA SER A 22 -10.41 17.57 -9.34
C SER A 22 -9.25 17.74 -8.35
N THR A 23 -9.57 18.15 -7.12
CA THR A 23 -8.60 18.21 -6.01
C THR A 23 -8.53 16.90 -5.22
N GLN A 24 -9.25 15.85 -5.65
CA GLN A 24 -9.25 14.57 -4.95
C GLN A 24 -8.01 13.76 -5.33
N ASP A 25 -7.37 13.14 -4.35
CA ASP A 25 -6.28 12.21 -4.62
C ASP A 25 -6.79 11.01 -5.41
N GLN A 26 -6.15 10.73 -6.54
CA GLN A 26 -6.47 9.60 -7.42
C GLN A 26 -5.47 8.44 -7.25
N ALA A 27 -4.62 8.53 -6.22
CA ALA A 27 -3.56 7.56 -5.92
C ALA A 27 -2.61 7.32 -7.11
N ILE A 28 -2.33 8.34 -7.91
CA ILE A 28 -1.40 8.29 -9.04
C ILE A 28 -0.30 9.31 -8.78
N GLY A 29 0.96 8.88 -8.86
CA GLY A 29 2.10 9.78 -8.71
C GLY A 29 3.29 9.41 -9.59
N LYS A 30 4.17 10.39 -9.78
CA LYS A 30 5.38 10.23 -10.58
C LYS A 30 6.46 9.51 -9.77
N SER A 31 6.91 8.37 -10.27
CA SER A 31 8.07 7.63 -9.78
C SER A 31 9.11 7.46 -10.90
N ARG A 32 10.19 6.72 -10.62
CA ARG A 32 11.23 6.40 -11.62
C ARG A 32 10.68 5.65 -12.84
N ALA A 33 9.59 4.89 -12.67
CA ALA A 33 9.00 4.08 -13.73
C ALA A 33 7.90 4.81 -14.54
N GLY A 34 7.69 6.11 -14.28
CA GLY A 34 6.58 6.90 -14.83
C GLY A 34 5.48 7.10 -13.80
N ASN A 35 4.22 7.19 -14.25
CA ASN A 35 3.07 7.30 -13.35
C ASN A 35 2.77 5.94 -12.73
N THR A 36 2.67 5.90 -11.41
CA THR A 36 2.51 4.68 -10.63
C THR A 36 1.60 4.90 -9.44
N SER A 37 0.90 3.84 -9.06
CA SER A 37 0.23 3.68 -7.77
C SER A 37 0.98 2.62 -6.96
N LYS A 38 0.76 2.60 -5.65
CA LYS A 38 1.21 1.53 -4.78
C LYS A 38 0.04 0.94 -4.02
N ILE A 39 -0.04 -0.38 -3.99
CA ILE A 39 -1.02 -1.15 -3.23
C ILE A 39 -0.29 -1.68 -2.00
N HIS A 40 -0.67 -1.19 -0.83
CA HIS A 40 -0.24 -1.70 0.46
C HIS A 40 -1.27 -2.74 0.89
N LEU A 41 -0.87 -3.99 1.01
CA LEU A 41 -1.80 -5.10 1.24
C LEU A 41 -1.44 -5.80 2.54
N ALA A 42 -2.45 -6.02 3.38
CA ALA A 42 -2.39 -6.96 4.49
C ALA A 42 -3.12 -8.24 4.11
N VAL A 43 -2.49 -9.39 4.36
CA VAL A 43 -3.07 -10.71 4.18
C VAL A 43 -3.00 -11.54 5.45
N ASP A 44 -3.93 -12.47 5.61
CA ASP A 44 -3.87 -13.47 6.67
C ASP A 44 -2.82 -14.57 6.39
N ALA A 45 -2.72 -15.55 7.29
CA ALA A 45 -1.80 -16.67 7.15
C ALA A 45 -2.04 -17.59 5.92
N TYR A 46 -3.21 -17.50 5.29
CA TYR A 46 -3.55 -18.22 4.06
C TYR A 46 -3.29 -17.38 2.80
N GLY A 47 -2.81 -16.14 2.96
CA GLY A 47 -2.61 -15.21 1.87
C GLY A 47 -3.90 -14.54 1.38
N LEU A 48 -4.99 -14.59 2.16
CA LEU A 48 -6.24 -13.93 1.81
C LEU A 48 -6.18 -12.44 2.19
N PRO A 49 -6.56 -11.52 1.29
CA PRO A 49 -6.63 -10.09 1.58
C PRO A 49 -7.57 -9.77 2.75
N ILE A 50 -7.06 -9.02 3.73
CA ILE A 50 -7.86 -8.57 4.89
C ILE A 50 -8.00 -7.04 4.97
N ALA A 51 -7.00 -6.29 4.49
CA ALA A 51 -7.05 -4.83 4.41
C ALA A 51 -6.09 -4.33 3.32
N PHE A 52 -6.39 -3.18 2.74
CA PHE A 52 -5.48 -2.53 1.81
C PHE A 52 -5.58 -1.01 1.85
N ASP A 53 -4.49 -0.37 1.41
CA ASP A 53 -4.40 1.04 1.09
C ASP A 53 -3.84 1.22 -0.32
N VAL A 54 -4.36 2.20 -1.05
CA VAL A 54 -3.83 2.58 -2.36
C VAL A 54 -3.33 4.01 -2.28
N THR A 55 -2.05 4.19 -2.60
CA THR A 55 -1.40 5.49 -2.61
C THR A 55 -0.82 5.77 -3.98
N ALA A 56 -0.49 7.04 -4.23
CA ALA A 56 0.42 7.39 -5.31
C ALA A 56 1.77 6.66 -5.12
N GLY A 57 2.53 6.37 -6.18
CA GLY A 57 3.68 5.47 -6.04
C GLY A 57 4.89 6.03 -5.28
N GLN A 58 5.05 7.34 -5.19
CA GLN A 58 6.23 7.98 -4.59
C GLN A 58 6.40 7.86 -3.06
N PRO A 59 5.35 7.78 -2.21
CA PRO A 59 5.52 7.70 -0.77
C PRO A 59 6.18 6.38 -0.36
N ASN A 60 6.92 6.45 0.75
CA ASN A 60 7.55 5.28 1.36
C ASN A 60 6.50 4.40 2.05
N ASP A 61 6.84 3.13 2.22
CA ASP A 61 5.93 2.15 2.82
C ASP A 61 5.73 2.39 4.32
N CYS A 62 6.78 2.84 5.02
CA CYS A 62 6.69 3.20 6.43
C CYS A 62 5.65 4.30 6.72
N SER A 63 5.37 5.22 5.79
CA SER A 63 4.29 6.20 5.98
C SER A 63 2.90 5.58 6.05
N GLN A 64 2.73 4.36 5.52
CA GLN A 64 1.45 3.67 5.45
C GLN A 64 1.30 2.56 6.50
N ALA A 65 2.38 2.19 7.20
CA ALA A 65 2.39 1.14 8.21
C ALA A 65 1.28 1.33 9.25
N ALA A 66 1.24 2.49 9.90
CA ALA A 66 0.27 2.78 10.95
C ALA A 66 -1.19 2.77 10.45
N SER A 67 -1.44 3.35 9.26
CA SER A 67 -2.77 3.36 8.64
C SER A 67 -3.27 1.95 8.35
N LEU A 68 -2.40 1.11 7.76
CA LEU A 68 -2.77 -0.23 7.38
C LEU A 68 -2.98 -1.14 8.60
N ILE A 69 -2.08 -1.07 9.59
CA ILE A 69 -2.20 -1.84 10.84
C ILE A 69 -3.50 -1.50 11.58
N ALA A 70 -3.92 -0.24 11.59
CA ALA A 70 -5.17 0.17 12.23
C ALA A 70 -6.44 -0.44 11.60
N LYS A 71 -6.35 -0.99 10.37
CA LYS A 71 -7.47 -1.65 9.67
C LYS A 71 -7.46 -3.16 9.84
N VAL A 72 -6.36 -3.72 10.32
CA VAL A 72 -6.17 -5.15 10.48
C VAL A 72 -6.83 -5.59 11.80
N PRO A 73 -7.66 -6.66 11.80
CA PRO A 73 -8.17 -7.24 13.04
C PRO A 73 -7.03 -7.73 13.94
N ASP A 74 -7.28 -7.89 15.25
CA ASP A 74 -6.23 -8.30 16.21
C ASP A 74 -5.43 -9.52 15.74
N ALA A 75 -4.10 -9.37 15.75
CA ALA A 75 -3.13 -10.38 15.35
C ALA A 75 -2.06 -10.57 16.43
N GLU A 76 -1.61 -11.81 16.62
CA GLU A 76 -0.52 -12.13 17.56
C GLU A 76 0.83 -11.63 17.03
N ALA A 77 1.02 -11.71 15.71
CA ALA A 77 2.20 -11.19 15.03
C ALA A 77 1.88 -10.56 13.67
N ILE A 78 2.61 -9.50 13.35
CA ILE A 78 2.61 -8.84 12.04
C ILE A 78 4.03 -8.93 11.47
N SER A 79 4.14 -9.47 10.26
CA SER A 79 5.38 -9.56 9.50
C SER A 79 5.33 -8.61 8.31
N ALA A 80 6.37 -7.82 8.11
CA ALA A 80 6.45 -6.84 7.02
C ALA A 80 7.87 -6.75 6.48
N ASP A 81 8.01 -6.25 5.25
CA ASP A 81 9.32 -5.87 4.73
C ASP A 81 9.95 -4.75 5.57
N LYS A 82 11.28 -4.67 5.57
CA LYS A 82 12.05 -3.65 6.28
C LYS A 82 11.63 -2.22 5.89
N GLY A 83 11.11 -2.02 4.67
CA GLY A 83 10.60 -0.71 4.24
C GLY A 83 9.44 -0.15 5.07
N TYR A 84 8.78 -0.97 5.88
CA TYR A 84 7.73 -0.56 6.82
C TYR A 84 8.27 -0.13 8.20
N ASP A 85 9.55 -0.35 8.48
CA ASP A 85 10.24 0.06 9.71
C ASP A 85 11.12 1.30 9.44
N ALA A 86 10.98 2.35 10.25
CA ALA A 86 11.57 3.68 10.04
C ALA A 86 12.48 4.12 11.20
#